data_AF-A0A1B2HFB9-F1
#
_entry.id   AF-A0A1B2HFB9-F1
#
_cell.length_a   1.000
_cell.length_b   1.000
_cell.length_c   1.000
_cell.angle_alpha   90.00
_cell.angle_beta   90.00
_cell.angle_gamma   90.00
#
_symmetry.space_group_name_H-M   'P 1'
#
loop_
_entity.id
_entity.type
_entity.pdbx_description
1 polymer ?
#
loop_
_entity_poly.entity_id
_entity_poly.type
_entity_poly.pdbx_seq_one_letter_code
_entity_poly.pdbx_strand_id
1 'polypeptide(L)'
;MDSTQMVEHLHQGGFRRLPLVDQHGHVVGMHLTRFLRGGYLDVVQVWWHDESASWSRVLDQFNVDAPYSPPQRLGGTSGHLADVMAALMPVQGRHATE
;
A
#
# COMPACT_ATOMS: atom_id res chain seq x y z
N MET A 1 7.55 -16.92 2.69
CA MET A 1 6.86 -16.04 3.64
C MET A 1 5.39 -16.12 3.30
N ASP A 2 4.52 -16.47 4.23
CA ASP A 2 3.08 -16.52 3.97
C ASP A 2 2.49 -15.09 3.90
N SER A 3 1.30 -14.94 3.31
CA SER A 3 0.63 -13.64 3.15
C SER A 3 0.35 -12.92 4.48
N THR A 4 0.12 -13.67 5.57
CA THR A 4 -0.07 -13.11 6.91
C THR A 4 1.23 -12.53 7.46
N GLN A 5 2.36 -13.21 7.27
CA GLN A 5 3.70 -12.73 7.62
C GLN A 5 4.08 -11.49 6.80
N MET A 6 3.71 -11.43 5.51
CA MET A 6 3.96 -10.24 4.69
C MET A 6 3.18 -9.03 5.22
N VAL A 7 1.91 -9.21 5.55
CA VAL A 7 1.05 -8.19 6.18
C VAL A 7 1.59 -7.79 7.56
N GLU A 8 2.14 -8.73 8.31
CA GLU A 8 2.82 -8.46 9.58
C GLU A 8 4.04 -7.56 9.39
N HIS A 9 4.86 -7.87 8.39
CA HIS A 9 6.02 -7.05 8.05
C HIS A 9 5.66 -5.61 7.65
N LEU A 10 4.60 -5.42 6.85
CA LEU A 10 4.10 -4.09 6.50
C LEU A 10 3.67 -3.31 7.74
N HIS A 11 2.97 -3.95 8.66
CA HIS A 11 2.53 -3.28 9.88
C HIS A 11 3.68 -2.82 10.76
N GLN A 12 4.69 -3.68 10.93
CA GLN A 12 5.93 -3.30 11.60
C GLN A 12 6.64 -2.14 10.88
N GLY A 13 6.51 -2.06 9.55
CA GLY A 13 6.95 -0.95 8.71
C GLY A 13 6.07 0.32 8.78
N GLY A 14 5.16 0.42 9.76
CA GLY A 14 4.35 1.61 10.04
C GLY A 14 3.00 1.65 9.34
N PHE A 15 2.60 0.59 8.63
CA PHE A 15 1.28 0.51 8.01
C PHE A 15 0.18 0.21 9.05
N ARG A 16 -0.90 0.99 9.03
CA ARG A 16 -2.15 0.71 9.75
C ARG A 16 -3.02 -0.22 8.92
N ARG A 17 -3.71 -1.16 9.57
CA ARG A 17 -4.55 -2.17 8.92
C ARG A 17 -6.03 -1.82 9.06
N LEU A 18 -6.78 -1.99 7.99
CA LEU A 18 -8.23 -1.98 7.94
C LEU A 18 -8.69 -3.21 7.14
N PRO A 19 -9.81 -3.84 7.50
CA PRO A 19 -10.36 -4.93 6.69
C PRO A 19 -10.76 -4.39 5.30
N LEU A 20 -10.41 -5.12 4.25
CA LEU A 20 -10.94 -4.88 2.92
C LEU A 20 -12.25 -5.66 2.79
N VAL A 21 -13.35 -4.94 2.55
CA VAL A 21 -14.69 -5.49 2.54
C VAL A 21 -15.28 -5.41 1.14
N ASP A 22 -15.89 -6.48 0.67
CA ASP A 22 -16.60 -6.50 -0.62
C ASP A 22 -17.98 -5.83 -0.52
N GLN A 23 -18.69 -5.77 -1.66
CA GLN A 23 -20.04 -5.21 -1.74
C GLN A 23 -21.10 -5.97 -0.93
N HIS A 24 -20.80 -7.18 -0.47
CA HIS A 24 -21.68 -8.03 0.33
C HIS A 24 -21.37 -7.97 1.83
N GLY A 25 -20.36 -7.19 2.23
CA GLY A 25 -19.94 -7.10 3.63
C GLY A 25 -18.95 -8.17 4.06
N HIS A 26 -18.43 -8.98 3.14
CA HIS A 26 -17.43 -9.99 3.47
C HIS A 26 -16.03 -9.39 3.52
N VAL A 27 -15.24 -9.79 4.52
CA VAL A 27 -13.82 -9.47 4.56
C VAL A 27 -13.10 -10.33 3.53
N VAL A 28 -12.60 -9.70 2.47
CA VAL A 28 -11.91 -10.35 1.34
C VAL A 28 -10.41 -10.10 1.34
N GLY A 29 -9.92 -9.33 2.31
CA GLY A 29 -8.53 -8.91 2.32
C GLY A 29 -8.20 -7.86 3.36
N MET A 30 -7.10 -7.15 3.12
CA MET A 30 -6.61 -6.07 3.98
C MET A 30 -6.31 -4.82 3.18
N HIS A 31 -6.75 -3.69 3.71
CA HIS A 31 -6.33 -2.35 3.31
C HIS A 31 -5.28 -1.86 4.32
N LEU A 32 -4.11 -1.45 3.82
CA LEU A 32 -3.01 -0.96 4.63
C LEU A 32 -2.64 0.45 4.22
N THR A 33 -2.40 1.33 5.21
CA THR A 33 -2.03 2.73 4.95
C THR A 33 -0.88 3.20 5.83
N ARG A 34 0.05 3.98 5.28
CA ARG A 34 1.03 4.73 6.08
C ARG A 34 1.19 6.15 5.55
N PHE A 35 1.22 7.11 6.47
CA PHE A 35 1.61 8.48 6.15
C PHE A 35 3.13 8.58 6.13
N LEU A 36 3.65 9.26 5.12
CA LEU A 36 5.06 9.58 4.97
C LEU A 36 5.28 11.07 5.17
N ARG A 37 6.51 11.44 5.53
CA ARG A 37 6.91 12.86 5.59
C ARG A 37 6.77 13.50 4.21
N GLY A 38 6.34 14.76 4.18
CA GLY A 38 6.12 15.51 2.94
C GLY A 38 4.68 15.42 2.39
N GLY A 39 3.73 14.92 3.17
CA GLY A 39 2.32 14.88 2.78
C GLY A 39 2.02 13.78 1.76
N TYR A 40 2.63 12.60 1.92
CA TYR A 40 2.35 11.45 1.06
C TYR A 40 1.70 10.33 1.85
N LEU A 41 0.89 9.55 1.16
CA LEU A 41 0.24 8.37 1.69
C LEU A 41 0.60 7.17 0.81
N ASP A 42 1.16 6.12 1.42
CA ASP A 42 1.22 4.81 0.78
C ASP A 42 -0.05 4.03 1.15
N VAL A 43 -0.73 3.51 0.14
CA VAL A 43 -1.92 2.66 0.25
C VAL A 43 -1.61 1.32 -0.37
N VAL A 44 -1.86 0.24 0.37
CA VAL A 44 -1.75 -1.14 -0.11
C VAL A 44 -3.09 -1.83 0.08
N GLN A 45 -3.56 -2.55 -0.93
CA GLN A 45 -4.68 -3.47 -0.82
C GLN A 45 -4.19 -4.86 -1.13
N VAL A 46 -4.59 -5.83 -0.31
CA VAL A 46 -4.26 -7.25 -0.45
C VAL A 46 -5.56 -8.01 -0.50
N TRP A 47 -5.75 -8.85 -1.51
CA TRP A 47 -6.88 -9.78 -1.62
C TRP A 47 -6.42 -11.19 -1.26
N TRP A 48 -7.17 -11.86 -0.40
CA TRP A 48 -6.76 -13.18 0.12
C TRP A 48 -7.03 -14.33 -0.85
N HIS A 49 -8.03 -14.20 -1.71
CA HIS A 49 -8.46 -15.29 -2.60
C HIS A 49 -7.37 -15.67 -3.62
N ASP A 50 -6.60 -14.71 -4.10
CA ASP A 50 -5.65 -14.89 -5.21
C ASP A 50 -4.24 -14.38 -4.90
N GLU A 51 -3.96 -14.09 -3.63
CA GLU A 51 -2.71 -13.46 -3.15
C GLU A 51 -2.31 -12.20 -3.94
N SER A 52 -3.29 -11.53 -4.56
CA SER A 52 -3.05 -10.31 -5.32
C SER A 52 -2.94 -9.12 -4.39
N ALA A 53 -2.17 -8.13 -4.83
CA ALA A 53 -2.06 -6.88 -4.14
C ALA A 53 -1.90 -5.72 -5.12
N SER A 54 -2.22 -4.53 -4.63
CA SER A 54 -1.97 -3.26 -5.29
C SER A 54 -1.39 -2.28 -4.30
N TRP A 55 -0.36 -1.56 -4.70
CA TRP A 55 0.19 -0.44 -3.98
C TRP A 55 0.08 0.84 -4.80
N SER A 56 -0.23 1.94 -4.13
CA SER A 56 -0.14 3.28 -4.68
C SER A 56 0.47 4.25 -3.67
N ARG A 57 1.32 5.15 -4.17
CA ARG A 57 1.70 6.37 -3.45
C ARG A 57 0.87 7.52 -3.98
N VAL A 58 0.20 8.22 -3.08
CA VAL A 58 -0.61 9.40 -3.42
C VAL A 58 -0.15 10.62 -2.63
N LEU A 59 -0.38 11.80 -3.20
CA LEU A 59 -0.24 13.05 -2.48
C LEU A 59 -1.47 13.24 -1.57
N ASP A 60 -1.24 13.50 -0.28
CA ASP A 60 -2.27 13.82 0.70
C ASP A 60 -2.64 15.31 0.57
N GLN A 61 -3.32 15.63 -0.53
CA GLN A 61 -3.79 16.97 -0.82
C GLN A 61 -5.26 16.93 -1.27
N PHE A 62 -6.07 17.76 -0.63
CA PHE A 62 -7.44 18.02 -1.05
C PHE A 62 -7.47 19.13 -2.10
N ASN A 63 -8.06 18.86 -3.27
CA ASN A 63 -8.25 19.85 -4.31
C ASN A 63 -9.64 20.50 -4.17
N VAL A 64 -9.69 21.74 -3.70
CA VAL A 64 -10.94 22.48 -3.49
C VAL A 64 -11.67 22.77 -4.81
N ASP A 65 -10.93 22.95 -5.91
CA ASP A 65 -11.50 23.22 -7.23
C ASP A 65 -12.02 21.94 -7.92
N ALA A 66 -11.62 20.76 -7.41
CA ALA A 66 -12.06 19.46 -7.91
C ALA A 66 -12.25 18.45 -6.77
N PRO A 67 -13.26 18.63 -5.89
CA PRO A 67 -13.38 17.87 -4.64
C PRO A 67 -13.67 16.38 -4.83
N TYR A 68 -14.14 15.98 -6.01
CA TYR A 68 -14.41 14.59 -6.38
C TYR A 68 -13.31 13.97 -7.27
N SER A 69 -12.25 14.73 -7.58
CA SER A 69 -11.12 14.18 -8.33
C SER A 69 -10.33 13.22 -7.43
N PRO A 70 -9.83 12.10 -7.99
CA PRO A 70 -8.99 11.20 -7.22
C PRO A 70 -7.70 11.91 -6.80
N PRO A 71 -7.09 11.51 -5.66
CA PRO A 71 -5.82 12.08 -5.25
C PRO A 71 -4.73 11.79 -6.31
N GLN A 72 -3.78 12.71 -6.44
CA GLN A 72 -2.70 12.56 -7.42
C GLN A 72 -1.86 11.33 -7.07
N ARG A 73 -1.87 10.33 -7.96
CA ARG A 73 -1.01 9.14 -7.86
C ARG A 73 0.38 9.46 -8.37
N LEU A 74 1.38 9.24 -7.53
CA LEU A 74 2.80 9.48 -7.83
C LEU A 74 3.56 8.21 -8.22
N GLY A 75 3.00 7.05 -7.87
CA GLY A 75 3.57 5.76 -8.21
C GLY A 75 2.71 4.60 -7.72
N GLY A 76 3.12 3.40 -8.08
CA GLY A 76 2.47 2.18 -7.61
C GLY A 76 2.71 0.99 -8.53
N THR A 77 2.33 -0.18 -8.06
CA THR A 77 2.35 -1.43 -8.81
C THR A 77 1.20 -2.32 -8.35
N SER A 78 0.82 -3.27 -9.19
CA SER A 78 -0.16 -4.31 -8.86
C SER A 78 0.34 -5.65 -9.38
N GLY A 79 0.05 -6.72 -8.66
CA GLY A 79 0.51 -8.06 -9.01
C GLY A 79 0.42 -9.00 -7.82
N HIS A 80 1.33 -9.96 -7.75
CA HIS A 80 1.42 -10.82 -6.58
C HIS A 80 1.85 -10.01 -5.35
N LEU A 81 1.36 -10.37 -4.16
CA LEU A 81 1.71 -9.68 -2.90
C LEU A 81 3.23 -9.57 -2.71
N ALA A 82 3.96 -10.62 -3.05
CA ALA A 82 5.42 -10.65 -2.99
C ALA A 82 6.10 -9.55 -3.85
N ASP A 83 5.58 -9.30 -5.04
CA ASP A 83 6.15 -8.30 -5.96
C ASP A 83 5.85 -6.88 -5.48
N VAL A 84 4.62 -6.67 -4.97
CA VAL A 84 4.22 -5.41 -4.35
C VAL A 84 5.05 -5.11 -3.10
N MET A 85 5.28 -6.13 -2.27
CA MET A 85 6.18 -6.05 -1.12
C MET A 85 7.60 -5.65 -1.53
N ALA A 86 8.16 -6.31 -2.54
CA ALA A 86 9.51 -6.00 -3.02
C ALA A 86 9.66 -4.55 -3.48
N ALA A 87 8.63 -3.98 -4.11
CA ALA A 87 8.61 -2.58 -4.53
C ALA A 87 8.50 -1.58 -3.36
N LEU A 88 7.92 -2.00 -2.24
CA LEU A 88 7.73 -1.20 -1.02
C LEU A 88 8.93 -1.20 -0.09
N MET A 89 9.75 -2.25 -0.15
CA MET A 89 10.96 -2.35 0.65
C MET A 89 11.98 -1.33 0.14
N PRO A 90 12.59 -0.52 1.02
CA PRO A 90 13.75 0.25 0.62
C PRO A 90 14.79 -0.73 0.09
N VAL A 91 15.30 -0.49 -1.12
CA VAL A 91 16.46 -1.21 -1.65
C VAL A 91 17.55 -1.09 -0.59
N GLN A 92 17.78 -2.16 0.18
CA GLN A 92 18.91 -2.18 1.10
C GLN A 92 20.16 -1.95 0.26
N GLY A 93 20.83 -0.81 0.48
CA GLY A 93 22.13 -0.53 -0.11
C GLY A 93 22.10 0.03 -1.53
N ARG A 94 21.78 1.31 -1.67
CA ARG A 94 22.43 2.16 -2.70
C ARG A 94 22.98 3.45 -2.08
N HIS A 95 23.64 3.29 -0.93
CA HIS A 95 24.60 4.24 -0.37
C HIS A 95 25.66 3.45 0.41
N ALA A 96 26.57 2.80 -0.31
CA ALA A 96 27.88 2.37 0.20
C ALA A 96 28.74 1.95 -1.00
N THR A 97 29.16 2.94 -1.81
CA THR A 97 30.48 3.10 -2.47
C THR A 97 30.33 4.08 -3.62
N GLU A 98 31.01 5.22 -3.44
CA GLU A 98 31.65 6.12 -4.42
C GLU A 98 30.81 6.79 -5.51
#